data_AF-A0A482REP7-F1
#
_entry.id   AF-A0A482REP7-F1
#
_cell.length_a   1.000
_cell.length_b   1.000
_cell.length_c   1.000
_cell.angle_alpha   90.00
_cell.angle_beta   90.00
_cell.angle_gamma   90.00
#
_symmetry.space_group_name_H-M   'P 1'
#
loop_
_entity.id
_entity.type
_entity.pdbx_description
1 polymer ?
#
loop_
_entity_poly.entity_id
_entity_poly.type
_entity_poly.pdbx_seq_one_letter_code
_entity_poly.pdbx_strand_id
1 'polypeptide(L)'
;MEELWVNNNPLTALPPEIGRCAALRYIDASDTQLHKVPKELATLKNLVDVDLDRTLLKASQKTPYLMHGTMGLLQHLRERAERFHLKQALMETLKFSVYHEASSTDAGASMLLALVADIFEEFSDPREIRLVIRNAARLFPPLLTQATAHAVRVRHDELARDNARKQVRGRMRALWRGVHAMLPLLPYVCTLATATARPRTYGHAHTHCRWALTWSWRCARCTMTALTPPRWSAP
;
A
#
# COMPACT_ATOMS: atom_id res chain seq x y z
N MET A 1 -27.69 18.85 -19.23
CA MET A 1 -28.89 18.09 -18.82
C MET A 1 -28.62 17.57 -17.42
N GLU A 2 -29.36 18.08 -16.44
CA GLU A 2 -29.17 17.72 -15.02
C GLU A 2 -30.12 16.60 -14.59
N GLU A 3 -31.23 16.40 -15.30
CA GLU A 3 -32.29 15.48 -14.94
C GLU A 3 -32.65 14.60 -16.15
N LEU A 4 -32.85 13.31 -15.91
CA LEU A 4 -33.28 12.34 -16.92
C LEU A 4 -34.47 11.54 -16.38
N TRP A 5 -35.62 11.70 -17.01
CA TRP A 5 -36.84 10.94 -16.68
C TRP A 5 -37.17 9.99 -17.82
N VAL A 6 -37.10 8.70 -17.54
CA VAL A 6 -37.41 7.60 -18.47
C VAL A 6 -38.37 6.57 -17.84
N ASN A 7 -39.00 6.96 -16.73
CA ASN A 7 -39.95 6.16 -15.99
C ASN A 7 -41.21 5.80 -16.79
N ASN A 8 -41.91 4.73 -16.38
CA ASN A 8 -43.12 4.24 -17.03
C ASN A 8 -42.95 3.85 -18.52
N ASN A 9 -41.75 3.39 -18.88
CA ASN A 9 -41.44 2.93 -20.24
C ASN A 9 -41.00 1.45 -20.21
N PRO A 10 -41.18 0.71 -21.32
CA PRO A 10 -40.66 -0.65 -21.46
C PRO A 10 -39.13 -0.66 -21.68
N LEU A 11 -38.40 0.21 -21.00
CA LEU A 11 -36.95 0.33 -21.08
C LEU A 11 -36.31 -0.91 -20.45
N THR A 12 -35.52 -1.63 -21.23
CA THR A 12 -34.89 -2.88 -20.78
C THR A 12 -33.46 -2.69 -20.30
N ALA A 13 -32.72 -1.73 -20.87
CA ALA A 13 -31.35 -1.41 -20.52
C ALA A 13 -31.10 0.09 -20.66
N LEU A 14 -30.27 0.65 -19.78
CA LEU A 14 -29.71 1.99 -19.97
C LEU A 14 -28.44 1.91 -20.84
N PRO A 15 -28.28 2.80 -21.83
CA PRO A 15 -27.10 2.82 -22.69
C PRO A 15 -25.84 3.19 -21.88
N PRO A 16 -24.67 2.57 -22.15
CA PRO A 16 -23.42 2.91 -21.46
C PRO A 16 -22.99 4.37 -21.69
N GLU A 17 -23.45 5.00 -22.77
CA GLU A 17 -23.20 6.41 -23.10
C GLU A 17 -23.70 7.38 -22.02
N ILE A 18 -24.62 6.96 -21.14
CA ILE A 18 -25.08 7.76 -20.00
C ILE A 18 -23.93 8.23 -19.10
N GLY A 19 -22.83 7.47 -19.02
CA GLY A 19 -21.65 7.85 -18.24
C GLY A 19 -20.93 9.10 -18.76
N ARG A 20 -21.23 9.56 -19.99
CA ARG A 20 -20.71 10.81 -20.56
C ARG A 20 -21.47 12.05 -20.10
N CYS A 21 -22.67 11.87 -19.54
CA CYS A 21 -23.51 12.97 -19.08
C CYS A 21 -23.03 13.52 -17.74
N ALA A 22 -21.85 14.14 -17.69
CA ALA A 22 -21.20 14.56 -16.45
C ALA A 22 -22.01 15.56 -15.59
N ALA A 23 -22.95 16.29 -16.19
CA ALA A 23 -23.83 17.23 -15.50
C ALA A 23 -25.07 16.58 -14.87
N LEU A 24 -25.29 15.29 -15.08
CA LEU A 24 -26.52 14.60 -14.67
C LEU A 24 -26.52 14.34 -13.15
N ARG A 25 -27.61 14.74 -12.51
CA ARG A 25 -27.82 14.77 -11.06
C ARG A 25 -28.95 13.86 -10.62
N TYR A 26 -30.01 13.73 -11.42
CA TYR A 26 -31.17 12.91 -11.10
C TYR A 26 -31.54 12.01 -12.27
N ILE A 27 -31.76 10.73 -11.98
CA ILE A 27 -32.29 9.76 -12.96
C ILE A 27 -33.55 9.14 -12.35
N ASP A 28 -34.66 9.23 -13.06
CA ASP A 28 -35.85 8.45 -12.76
C ASP A 28 -36.05 7.39 -13.85
N ALA A 29 -35.81 6.13 -13.49
CA ALA A 29 -36.07 4.97 -14.31
C ALA A 29 -37.02 3.98 -13.62
N SER A 30 -37.85 4.49 -12.71
CA SER A 30 -38.89 3.73 -12.03
C SER A 30 -39.93 3.17 -13.00
N ASP A 31 -40.57 2.06 -12.65
CA ASP A 31 -41.61 1.43 -13.49
C ASP A 31 -41.13 1.08 -14.90
N THR A 32 -39.92 0.52 -14.99
CA THR A 32 -39.35 0.05 -16.25
C THR A 32 -38.98 -1.43 -16.20
N GLN A 33 -38.77 -2.04 -17.36
CA GLN A 33 -38.30 -3.43 -17.48
C GLN A 33 -36.77 -3.54 -17.35
N LEU A 34 -36.15 -2.59 -16.62
CA LEU A 34 -34.71 -2.47 -16.53
C LEU A 34 -34.15 -3.66 -15.75
N HIS A 35 -33.39 -4.52 -16.44
CA HIS A 35 -32.80 -5.71 -15.84
C HIS A 35 -31.30 -5.55 -15.55
N LYS A 36 -30.69 -4.47 -16.03
CA LYS A 36 -29.29 -4.13 -15.79
C LYS A 36 -29.03 -2.63 -15.85
N VAL A 37 -28.26 -2.13 -14.88
CA VAL A 37 -27.65 -0.79 -14.91
C VAL A 37 -26.20 -0.88 -15.44
N PRO A 38 -25.78 0.01 -16.37
CA PRO A 38 -24.40 0.07 -16.87
C PRO A 38 -23.42 0.48 -15.77
N LYS A 39 -22.21 -0.07 -15.81
CA LYS A 39 -21.14 0.28 -14.83
C LYS A 39 -20.68 1.73 -15.00
N GLU A 40 -20.89 2.28 -16.19
CA GLU A 40 -20.62 3.66 -16.59
C GLU A 40 -21.46 4.65 -15.77
N LEU A 41 -22.57 4.23 -15.16
CA LEU A 41 -23.31 5.08 -14.23
C LEU A 41 -22.45 5.51 -13.03
N ALA A 42 -21.50 4.66 -12.62
CA ALA A 42 -20.61 4.94 -11.51
C ALA A 42 -19.57 6.05 -11.78
N THR A 43 -19.39 6.45 -13.05
CA THR A 43 -18.49 7.55 -13.44
C THR A 43 -19.13 8.93 -13.30
N LEU A 44 -20.46 8.99 -13.15
CA LEU A 44 -21.17 10.24 -12.90
C LEU A 44 -20.87 10.76 -11.51
N LYS A 45 -20.07 11.82 -11.42
CA LYS A 45 -19.61 12.41 -10.14
C LYS A 45 -20.66 13.30 -9.49
N ASN A 46 -21.56 13.87 -10.29
CA ASN A 46 -22.59 14.81 -9.84
C ASN A 46 -23.95 14.14 -9.59
N LEU A 47 -24.04 12.81 -9.79
CA LEU A 47 -25.28 12.07 -9.60
C LEU A 47 -25.62 12.03 -8.11
N VAL A 48 -26.76 12.61 -7.77
CA VAL A 48 -27.28 12.72 -6.40
C VAL A 48 -28.25 11.58 -6.13
N ASP A 49 -29.18 11.34 -7.06
CA ASP A 49 -30.21 10.33 -6.86
C ASP A 49 -30.58 9.57 -8.13
N VAL A 50 -30.95 8.31 -7.97
CA VAL A 50 -31.37 7.40 -9.02
C VAL A 50 -32.54 6.59 -8.50
N ASP A 51 -33.72 6.82 -9.07
CA ASP A 51 -34.89 5.99 -8.78
C ASP A 51 -34.91 4.77 -9.72
N LEU A 52 -34.86 3.59 -9.11
CA LEU A 52 -34.91 2.28 -9.77
C LEU A 52 -36.03 1.41 -9.21
N ASP A 53 -37.04 2.02 -8.61
CA ASP A 53 -38.17 1.28 -8.05
C ASP A 53 -38.98 0.59 -9.13
N ARG A 54 -39.55 -0.56 -8.76
CA ARG A 54 -40.36 -1.41 -9.67
C ARG A 54 -39.62 -1.81 -10.97
N THR A 55 -38.29 -2.01 -10.87
CA THR A 55 -37.45 -2.57 -11.94
C THR A 55 -37.15 -4.07 -11.76
N LEU A 56 -36.68 -4.70 -12.84
CA LEU A 56 -36.31 -6.13 -12.93
C LEU A 56 -34.82 -6.38 -12.65
N LEU A 57 -34.15 -5.48 -11.91
CA LEU A 57 -32.73 -5.59 -11.61
C LEU A 57 -32.41 -6.88 -10.85
N LYS A 58 -31.30 -7.51 -11.24
CA LYS A 58 -30.76 -8.67 -10.52
C LYS A 58 -30.47 -8.29 -9.07
N ALA A 59 -30.62 -9.27 -8.17
CA ALA A 59 -30.36 -9.10 -6.74
C ALA A 59 -29.00 -8.45 -6.48
N SER A 60 -27.95 -8.78 -7.24
CA SER A 60 -26.62 -8.17 -7.09
C SER A 60 -26.58 -6.65 -7.26
N GLN A 61 -27.42 -6.07 -8.12
CA GLN A 61 -27.52 -4.61 -8.28
C GLN A 61 -28.63 -4.01 -7.41
N LYS A 62 -29.69 -4.77 -7.14
CA LYS A 62 -30.84 -4.32 -6.37
C LYS A 62 -30.57 -4.28 -4.86
N THR A 63 -29.83 -5.25 -4.30
CA THR A 63 -29.50 -5.27 -2.87
C THR A 63 -28.70 -4.06 -2.40
N PRO A 64 -27.59 -3.63 -3.04
CA PRO A 64 -26.87 -2.45 -2.58
C PRO A 64 -27.69 -1.16 -2.74
N TYR A 65 -28.56 -1.09 -3.75
CA TYR A 65 -29.51 0.02 -3.91
C TYR A 65 -30.53 0.08 -2.77
N LEU A 66 -31.15 -1.05 -2.41
CA LEU A 66 -32.12 -1.10 -1.32
C LEU A 66 -31.49 -0.87 0.06
N MET A 67 -30.23 -1.28 0.26
CA MET A 67 -29.55 -1.15 1.56
C MET A 67 -28.95 0.24 1.80
N HIS A 68 -28.41 0.88 0.77
CA HIS A 68 -27.66 2.14 0.91
C HIS A 68 -28.04 3.19 -0.14
N GLY A 69 -29.19 3.03 -0.78
CA GLY A 69 -29.72 3.93 -1.80
C GLY A 69 -28.82 4.03 -3.04
N THR A 70 -28.88 5.19 -3.67
CA THR A 70 -28.07 5.56 -4.84
C THR A 70 -26.57 5.38 -4.59
N MET A 71 -26.07 5.76 -3.42
CA MET A 71 -24.64 5.65 -3.09
C MET A 71 -24.17 4.20 -3.00
N GLY A 72 -24.99 3.31 -2.43
CA GLY A 72 -24.71 1.86 -2.42
C GLY A 72 -24.59 1.28 -3.81
N LEU A 73 -25.55 1.60 -4.68
CA LEU A 73 -25.51 1.16 -6.06
C LEU A 73 -24.25 1.67 -6.78
N LEU A 74 -23.95 2.97 -6.68
CA LEU A 74 -22.78 3.55 -7.34
C LEU A 74 -21.48 2.93 -6.82
N GLN A 75 -21.38 2.70 -5.50
CA GLN A 75 -20.24 2.01 -4.92
C GLN A 75 -20.11 0.58 -5.48
N HIS A 76 -21.20 -0.19 -5.50
CA HIS A 76 -21.20 -1.54 -6.06
C HIS A 76 -20.79 -1.56 -7.54
N LEU A 77 -21.28 -0.61 -8.34
CA LEU A 77 -20.91 -0.49 -9.74
C LEU A 77 -19.42 -0.12 -9.93
N ARG A 78 -18.88 0.77 -9.08
CA ARG A 78 -17.44 1.11 -9.06
C ARG A 78 -16.58 -0.10 -8.73
N GLU A 79 -16.90 -0.81 -7.66
CA GLU A 79 -16.17 -2.01 -7.25
C GLU A 79 -16.23 -3.10 -8.32
N ARG A 80 -17.39 -3.29 -8.96
CA ARG A 80 -17.53 -4.23 -10.08
C ARG A 80 -16.71 -3.83 -11.30
N ALA A 81 -16.68 -2.54 -11.64
CA ALA A 81 -15.86 -2.02 -12.73
C ALA A 81 -14.36 -2.18 -12.43
N GLU A 82 -13.94 -1.84 -11.23
CA GLU A 82 -12.56 -1.98 -10.76
C GLU A 82 -12.10 -3.43 -10.80
N ARG A 83 -12.90 -4.37 -10.27
CA ARG A 83 -12.59 -5.81 -10.34
C ARG A 83 -12.45 -6.30 -11.78
N PHE A 84 -13.28 -5.82 -12.70
CA PHE A 84 -13.16 -6.17 -14.12
C PHE A 84 -11.81 -5.72 -14.70
N HIS A 85 -11.41 -4.47 -14.46
CA HIS A 85 -10.13 -3.95 -14.94
C HIS A 85 -8.93 -4.65 -14.28
N LEU A 86 -9.01 -4.94 -12.99
CA LEU A 86 -7.97 -5.71 -12.31
C LEU A 86 -7.83 -7.12 -12.89
N LYS A 87 -8.94 -7.77 -13.25
CA LYS A 87 -8.92 -9.10 -13.86
C LYS A 87 -8.22 -9.06 -15.23
N GLN A 88 -8.52 -8.04 -16.04
CA GLN A 88 -7.84 -7.82 -17.32
C GLN A 88 -6.34 -7.55 -17.12
N ALA A 89 -5.98 -6.64 -16.22
CA ALA A 89 -4.59 -6.31 -15.94
C ALA A 89 -3.79 -7.51 -15.41
N LEU A 90 -4.37 -8.34 -14.53
CA LEU A 90 -3.72 -9.55 -14.05
C LEU A 90 -3.53 -10.55 -15.19
N MET A 91 -4.57 -10.78 -15.99
CA MET A 91 -4.51 -11.67 -17.16
C MET A 91 -3.39 -11.25 -18.13
N GLU A 92 -3.31 -9.96 -18.48
CA GLU A 92 -2.26 -9.42 -19.35
C GLU A 92 -0.87 -9.57 -18.73
N THR A 93 -0.73 -9.25 -17.44
CA THR A 93 0.55 -9.38 -16.73
C THR A 93 1.04 -10.83 -16.75
N LEU A 94 0.15 -11.79 -16.49
CA LEU A 94 0.52 -13.21 -16.54
C LEU A 94 0.85 -13.67 -17.96
N LYS A 95 0.04 -13.27 -18.94
CA LYS A 95 0.24 -13.63 -20.35
C LYS A 95 1.56 -13.09 -20.93
N PHE A 96 1.94 -11.85 -20.60
CA PHE A 96 3.08 -11.20 -21.24
C PHE A 96 4.37 -11.23 -20.41
N SER A 97 4.28 -11.33 -19.08
CA SER A 97 5.47 -11.25 -18.22
C SER A 97 5.88 -12.56 -17.53
N VAL A 98 4.91 -13.41 -17.14
CA VAL A 98 5.20 -14.58 -16.29
C VAL A 98 5.16 -15.87 -17.10
N TYR A 99 4.10 -16.06 -17.88
CA TYR A 99 3.79 -17.32 -18.58
C TYR A 99 3.71 -17.14 -20.09
N HIS A 100 4.59 -16.30 -20.67
CA HIS A 100 4.57 -15.97 -22.10
C HIS A 100 4.51 -17.22 -22.99
N GLU A 101 5.39 -18.18 -22.74
CA GLU A 101 5.48 -19.42 -23.52
C GLU A 101 4.25 -20.32 -23.32
N ALA A 102 3.83 -20.54 -22.07
CA ALA A 102 2.68 -21.39 -21.75
C ALA A 102 1.35 -20.83 -22.28
N SER A 103 1.23 -19.49 -22.35
CA SER A 103 0.01 -18.81 -22.81
C SER A 103 -0.27 -18.93 -24.30
N SER A 104 0.72 -19.37 -25.10
CA SER A 104 0.58 -19.58 -26.55
C SER A 104 -0.22 -20.83 -26.91
N THR A 105 -0.35 -21.77 -25.96
CA THR A 105 -1.12 -23.01 -26.12
C THR A 105 -2.54 -22.86 -25.59
N ASP A 106 -3.52 -23.48 -26.25
CA ASP A 106 -4.93 -23.45 -25.82
C ASP A 106 -5.13 -24.06 -24.42
N ALA A 107 -4.37 -25.13 -24.12
CA ALA A 107 -4.37 -25.77 -22.81
C ALA A 107 -3.83 -24.82 -21.72
N GLY A 108 -2.70 -24.15 -21.98
CA GLY A 108 -2.12 -23.18 -21.05
C GLY A 108 -2.99 -21.94 -20.85
N ALA A 109 -3.62 -21.44 -21.91
CA ALA A 109 -4.58 -20.33 -21.82
C ALA A 109 -5.80 -20.69 -20.94
N SER A 110 -6.31 -21.92 -21.08
CA SER A 110 -7.41 -22.43 -20.26
C SER A 110 -7.03 -22.57 -18.79
N MET A 111 -5.84 -23.12 -18.50
CA MET A 111 -5.31 -23.19 -17.13
C MET A 111 -5.10 -21.82 -16.51
N LEU A 112 -4.62 -20.84 -17.28
CA LEU A 112 -4.39 -19.48 -16.81
C LEU A 112 -5.71 -18.76 -16.52
N LEU A 113 -6.75 -18.99 -17.35
CA LEU A 113 -8.11 -18.51 -17.07
C LEU A 113 -8.68 -19.06 -15.77
N ALA A 114 -8.49 -20.36 -15.51
CA ALA A 114 -8.89 -21.00 -14.25
C ALA A 114 -8.13 -20.41 -13.06
N LEU A 115 -6.79 -20.31 -13.15
CA LEU A 115 -5.95 -19.73 -12.11
C LEU A 115 -6.37 -18.29 -11.77
N VAL A 116 -6.64 -17.45 -12.76
CA VAL A 116 -7.09 -16.07 -12.53
C VAL A 116 -8.48 -16.06 -11.88
N ALA A 117 -9.37 -17.00 -12.21
CA ALA A 117 -10.65 -17.12 -11.52
C ALA A 117 -10.44 -17.47 -10.03
N ASP A 118 -9.65 -18.50 -9.75
CA ASP A 118 -9.35 -18.96 -8.39
C ASP A 118 -8.72 -17.86 -7.53
N ILE A 119 -7.81 -17.07 -8.10
CA ILE A 119 -7.20 -15.92 -7.41
C ILE A 119 -8.26 -14.87 -7.05
N PHE A 120 -9.23 -14.60 -7.92
CA PHE A 120 -10.28 -13.61 -7.60
C PHE A 120 -11.31 -14.11 -6.60
N GLU A 121 -11.41 -15.43 -6.39
CA GLU A 121 -12.19 -16.02 -5.31
C GLU A 121 -11.44 -15.96 -3.98
N GLU A 122 -10.14 -16.25 -3.98
CA GLU A 122 -9.31 -16.21 -2.76
C GLU A 122 -9.01 -14.78 -2.30
N PHE A 123 -8.87 -13.82 -3.23
CA PHE A 123 -8.56 -12.42 -2.94
C PHE A 123 -9.80 -11.54 -3.05
N SER A 124 -10.41 -11.25 -1.89
CA SER A 124 -11.63 -10.42 -1.82
C SER A 124 -11.37 -8.91 -1.88
N ASP A 125 -10.19 -8.42 -1.47
CA ASP A 125 -9.85 -6.99 -1.46
C ASP A 125 -9.14 -6.56 -2.76
N PRO A 126 -9.67 -5.57 -3.52
CA PRO A 126 -9.00 -4.98 -4.68
C PRO A 126 -7.57 -4.46 -4.42
N ARG A 127 -7.26 -4.06 -3.19
CA ARG A 127 -5.91 -3.60 -2.80
C ARG A 127 -4.89 -4.73 -2.84
N GLU A 128 -5.25 -5.91 -2.38
CA GLU A 128 -4.38 -7.09 -2.44
C GLU A 128 -4.12 -7.49 -3.88
N ILE A 129 -5.17 -7.49 -4.72
CA ILE A 129 -5.03 -7.83 -6.15
C ILE A 129 -4.06 -6.87 -6.85
N ARG A 130 -4.10 -5.57 -6.55
CA ARG A 130 -3.11 -4.61 -7.06
C ARG A 130 -1.68 -4.95 -6.65
N LEU A 131 -1.47 -5.40 -5.42
CA LEU A 131 -0.16 -5.83 -4.94
C LEU A 131 0.31 -7.11 -5.64
N VAL A 132 -0.61 -8.04 -5.89
CA VAL A 132 -0.36 -9.26 -6.66
C VAL A 132 0.10 -8.91 -8.07
N ILE A 133 -0.63 -8.04 -8.78
CA ILE A 133 -0.25 -7.59 -10.12
C ILE A 133 1.13 -6.92 -10.12
N ARG A 134 1.36 -5.99 -9.19
CA ARG A 134 2.65 -5.26 -9.08
C ARG A 134 3.84 -6.20 -8.82
N ASN A 135 3.64 -7.29 -8.10
CA ASN A 135 4.71 -8.22 -7.71
C ASN A 135 4.61 -9.57 -8.43
N ALA A 136 3.89 -9.65 -9.55
CA ALA A 136 3.57 -10.91 -10.22
C ALA A 136 4.81 -11.79 -10.47
N ALA A 137 5.91 -11.22 -10.97
CA ALA A 137 7.14 -11.96 -11.24
C ALA A 137 7.77 -12.65 -10.01
N ARG A 138 7.47 -12.17 -8.79
CA ARG A 138 7.99 -12.76 -7.53
C ARG A 138 7.02 -13.71 -6.87
N LEU A 139 5.72 -13.52 -7.10
CA LEU A 139 4.66 -14.28 -6.45
C LEU A 139 4.38 -15.59 -7.18
N PHE A 140 4.40 -15.57 -8.52
CA PHE A 140 4.04 -16.73 -9.32
C PHE A 140 5.23 -17.68 -9.52
N PRO A 141 5.02 -19.02 -9.46
CA PRO A 141 6.07 -19.98 -9.76
C PRO A 141 6.40 -19.99 -11.26
N PRO A 142 7.60 -20.44 -11.65
CA PRO A 142 8.03 -20.42 -13.06
C PRO A 142 7.19 -21.33 -13.95
N LEU A 143 6.66 -22.44 -13.40
CA LEU A 143 5.84 -23.40 -14.13
C LEU A 143 4.36 -23.18 -13.82
N LEU A 144 3.54 -23.07 -14.87
CA LEU A 144 2.09 -22.86 -14.75
C LEU A 144 1.40 -24.03 -14.03
N THR A 145 1.92 -25.26 -14.16
CA THR A 145 1.38 -26.45 -13.49
C THR A 145 1.48 -26.41 -11.96
N GLN A 146 2.39 -25.60 -11.43
CA GLN A 146 2.57 -25.43 -9.98
C GLN A 146 1.84 -24.18 -9.45
N ALA A 147 1.25 -23.38 -10.34
CA ALA A 147 0.61 -22.14 -9.98
C ALA A 147 -0.79 -22.42 -9.43
N THR A 148 -0.96 -22.26 -8.13
CA THR A 148 -2.25 -22.32 -7.44
C THR A 148 -2.52 -21.00 -6.73
N ALA A 149 -3.80 -20.63 -6.58
CA ALA A 149 -4.18 -19.41 -5.88
C ALA A 149 -3.62 -19.39 -4.44
N HIS A 150 -3.67 -20.55 -3.76
CA HIS A 150 -3.15 -20.70 -2.41
C HIS A 150 -1.63 -20.47 -2.33
N ALA A 151 -0.85 -21.00 -3.27
CA ALA A 151 0.60 -20.77 -3.31
C ALA A 151 0.93 -19.27 -3.51
N VAL A 152 0.13 -18.57 -4.32
CA VAL A 152 0.24 -17.12 -4.53
C VAL A 152 -0.11 -16.37 -3.24
N ARG A 153 -1.15 -16.77 -2.51
CA ARG A 153 -1.54 -16.21 -1.20
C ARG A 153 -0.42 -16.34 -0.17
N VAL A 154 0.15 -17.53 0.00
CA VAL A 154 1.26 -17.76 0.94
C VAL A 154 2.44 -16.83 0.65
N ARG A 155 2.86 -16.74 -0.62
CA ARG A 155 3.97 -15.86 -1.04
C ARG A 155 3.63 -14.37 -0.89
N HIS A 156 2.38 -13.99 -1.12
CA HIS A 156 1.90 -12.62 -0.89
C HIS A 156 2.06 -12.21 0.57
N ASP A 157 1.70 -13.11 1.49
CA ASP A 157 1.76 -12.83 2.93
C ASP A 157 3.20 -12.86 3.46
N GLU A 158 4.07 -13.70 2.89
CA GLU A 158 5.52 -13.63 3.12
C GLU A 158 6.11 -12.29 2.68
N LEU A 159 5.76 -11.83 1.48
CA LEU A 159 6.21 -10.54 0.96
C LEU A 159 5.74 -9.38 1.84
N ALA A 160 4.50 -9.42 2.32
CA ALA A 160 3.95 -8.43 3.24
C ALA A 160 4.75 -8.40 4.57
N ARG A 161 5.03 -9.57 5.16
CA ARG A 161 5.85 -9.70 6.38
C ARG A 161 7.26 -9.16 6.18
N ASP A 162 7.89 -9.44 5.04
CA ASP A 162 9.23 -8.95 4.73
C ASP A 162 9.29 -7.44 4.52
N ASN A 163 8.27 -6.85 3.88
CA ASN A 163 8.16 -5.41 3.74
C ASN A 163 8.01 -4.72 5.10
N ALA A 164 7.19 -5.27 6.00
CA ALA A 164 7.05 -4.78 7.37
C ALA A 164 8.38 -4.83 8.14
N ARG A 165 9.11 -5.96 8.05
CA ARG A 165 10.45 -6.11 8.64
C ARG A 165 11.43 -5.07 8.09
N LYS A 166 11.42 -4.82 6.78
CA LYS A 166 12.27 -3.79 6.13
C LYS A 166 11.91 -2.39 6.60
N GLN A 167 10.62 -2.08 6.79
CA GLN A 167 10.16 -0.78 7.28
C GLN A 167 10.64 -0.50 8.70
N VAL A 168 10.54 -1.48 9.61
CA VAL A 168 11.06 -1.37 10.98
C VAL A 168 12.58 -1.15 10.98
N ARG A 169 13.34 -1.95 10.20
CA ARG A 169 14.79 -1.74 10.04
C ARG A 169 15.13 -0.36 9.48
N GLY A 170 14.32 0.14 8.53
CA GLY A 170 14.46 1.49 7.97
C GLY A 170 14.27 2.58 9.02
N ARG A 171 13.22 2.47 9.84
CA ARG A 171 12.94 3.40 10.96
C ARG A 171 14.07 3.37 12.00
N MET A 172 14.53 2.18 12.40
CA MET A 172 15.63 2.03 13.35
C MET A 172 16.91 2.71 12.82
N ARG A 173 17.25 2.50 11.53
CA ARG A 173 18.40 3.18 10.90
C ARG A 173 18.22 4.70 10.83
N ALA A 174 17.00 5.20 10.60
CA ALA A 174 16.73 6.63 10.61
C ALA A 174 16.90 7.24 11.99
N LEU A 175 16.35 6.59 13.03
CA LEU A 175 16.53 6.99 14.43
C LEU A 175 18.00 6.96 14.82
N TRP A 176 18.73 5.89 14.49
CA TRP A 176 20.15 5.77 14.80
C TRP A 176 21.00 6.85 14.12
N ARG A 177 20.71 7.19 12.86
CA ARG A 177 21.35 8.34 12.19
C ARG A 177 21.01 9.67 12.86
N GLY A 178 19.76 9.87 13.30
CA GLY A 178 19.35 11.06 14.03
C GLY A 178 20.08 11.20 15.37
N VAL A 179 20.20 10.11 16.12
CA VAL A 179 20.99 10.06 17.37
C VAL A 179 22.47 10.35 17.09
N HIS A 180 23.08 9.70 16.10
CA HIS A 180 24.47 9.97 15.73
C HIS A 180 24.71 11.39 15.21
N ALA A 181 23.74 12.02 14.55
CA ALA A 181 23.81 13.42 14.14
C ALA A 181 23.70 14.40 15.33
N MET A 182 23.17 13.98 16.48
CA MET A 182 23.18 14.75 17.73
C MET A 182 24.44 14.50 18.58
N LEU A 183 25.14 13.37 18.37
CA LEU A 183 26.40 13.06 19.06
C LEU A 183 27.61 13.98 18.77
N PRO A 184 27.70 14.85 17.72
CA PRO A 184 28.86 15.72 17.53
C PRO A 184 29.01 16.82 18.59
N LEU A 185 28.13 16.90 19.58
CA LEU A 185 28.24 17.87 20.69
C LEU A 185 28.88 17.30 21.96
N LEU A 186 29.33 16.04 21.97
CA LEU A 186 30.15 15.53 23.05
C LEU A 186 31.63 15.61 22.62
N PRO A 187 32.39 16.62 23.09
CA PRO A 187 33.80 16.71 22.77
C PRO A 187 34.51 15.47 23.29
N TYR A 188 35.18 14.79 22.36
CA TYR A 188 36.02 13.63 22.57
C TYR A 188 36.92 13.79 23.80
N VAL A 189 36.84 12.79 24.69
CA VAL A 189 37.93 12.45 25.61
C VAL A 189 39.10 12.01 24.73
N CYS A 190 40.10 12.89 24.61
CA CYS A 190 41.27 12.69 23.77
C CYS A 190 42.27 11.76 24.47
N THR A 191 42.57 10.65 23.80
CA THR A 191 43.66 9.73 24.09
C THR A 191 45.02 10.43 24.08
N LEU A 192 45.82 10.24 25.13
CA LEU A 192 47.21 10.71 25.24
C LEU A 192 48.12 9.87 24.32
N ALA A 193 48.63 10.49 23.26
CA ALA A 193 49.68 9.93 22.43
C ALA A 193 51.08 10.42 22.87
N THR A 194 51.97 9.45 22.88
CA THR A 194 53.44 9.46 22.97
C THR A 194 54.13 10.73 22.44
N ALA A 195 54.90 11.40 23.31
CA ALA A 195 55.92 12.37 22.92
C ALA A 195 57.32 11.81 23.22
N THR A 196 58.05 11.51 22.16
CA THR A 196 59.48 11.19 22.13
C THR A 196 60.29 12.46 22.32
N ALA A 197 61.10 12.52 23.39
CA ALA A 197 62.16 13.54 23.51
C ALA A 197 63.38 12.94 24.25
N ARG A 198 64.47 12.72 23.51
CA ARG A 198 65.86 12.65 24.02
C ARG A 198 66.32 14.09 24.34
N PRO A 199 67.17 14.33 25.37
CA PRO A 199 68.61 14.35 25.12
C PRO A 199 69.54 13.90 26.28
N ARG A 200 70.69 13.35 25.89
CA ARG A 200 72.04 13.27 26.52
C ARG A 200 72.22 13.12 28.06
N THR A 201 72.77 11.95 28.40
CA THR A 201 73.94 11.65 29.26
C THR A 201 74.02 12.14 30.73
N TYR A 202 74.24 11.12 31.59
CA TYR A 202 74.80 11.04 32.95
C TYR A 202 73.95 11.45 34.16
N GLY A 203 73.77 10.49 35.07
CA GLY A 203 73.45 10.71 36.50
C GLY A 203 72.27 9.87 37.01
N HIS A 204 72.49 9.07 38.05
CA HIS A 204 71.61 8.03 38.58
C HIS A 204 70.25 8.50 39.18
N ALA A 205 69.33 7.53 39.22
CA ALA A 205 68.30 7.25 40.25
C ALA A 205 66.86 7.77 40.07
N HIS A 206 65.98 6.78 39.86
CA HIS A 206 64.63 6.57 40.41
C HIS A 206 63.54 7.67 40.44
N THR A 207 62.36 7.23 39.94
CA THR A 207 60.96 7.51 40.36
C THR A 207 60.12 8.66 39.76
N HIS A 208 58.97 8.23 39.19
CA HIS A 208 57.62 8.83 39.16
C HIS A 208 57.28 10.10 38.30
N CYS A 209 56.42 9.86 37.30
CA CYS A 209 55.24 10.62 36.81
C CYS A 209 55.12 12.15 37.03
N ARG A 210 54.84 12.92 35.96
CA ARG A 210 53.59 13.71 35.74
C ARG A 210 53.64 14.58 34.49
N TRP A 211 52.55 14.57 33.72
CA TRP A 211 52.23 15.54 32.67
C TRP A 211 51.57 16.80 33.27
N ALA A 212 51.91 17.99 32.77
CA ALA A 212 51.17 19.25 32.90
C ALA A 212 51.32 20.02 31.57
N LEU A 213 50.29 20.11 30.73
CA LEU A 213 49.25 21.16 30.68
C LEU A 213 49.76 22.54 30.28
N THR A 214 49.43 22.96 29.06
CA THR A 214 48.70 24.20 28.74
C THR A 214 47.90 23.87 27.47
N TRP A 215 46.66 24.29 27.25
CA TRP A 215 46.28 25.64 26.84
C TRP A 215 44.82 25.92 27.25
N SER A 216 44.58 27.18 27.56
CA SER A 216 43.36 27.76 28.14
C SER A 216 42.22 27.93 27.13
N TRP A 217 40.99 27.62 27.54
CA TRP A 217 39.78 28.32 27.08
C TRP A 217 38.96 28.74 28.31
N ARG A 218 38.73 30.05 28.45
CA ARG A 218 37.83 30.62 29.47
C ARG A 218 36.39 30.30 29.07
N CYS A 219 35.67 29.56 29.91
CA CYS A 219 34.24 29.35 29.80
C CYS A 219 33.52 30.19 30.88
N ALA A 220 32.67 31.12 30.44
CA ALA A 220 31.82 31.90 31.32
C ALA A 220 30.59 31.05 31.72
N ARG A 221 30.60 30.57 32.97
CA ARG A 221 29.48 30.41 33.91
C ARG A 221 28.14 29.90 33.31
N CYS A 222 27.95 28.58 33.30
CA CYS A 222 26.62 27.94 33.31
C CYS A 222 26.30 27.43 34.72
N THR A 223 25.25 27.95 35.36
CA THR A 223 24.60 27.33 36.51
C THR A 223 23.45 26.46 36.00
N MET A 224 23.59 25.13 36.05
CA MET A 224 22.47 24.20 35.87
C MET A 224 22.19 23.49 37.19
N THR A 225 21.03 23.78 37.76
CA THR A 225 20.33 23.01 38.78
C THR A 225 19.96 21.63 38.22
N ALA A 226 20.31 20.59 38.97
CA ALA A 226 20.03 19.20 38.66
C ALA A 226 18.53 18.90 38.64
N LEU A 227 18.03 18.29 37.55
CA LEU A 227 16.75 17.59 37.51
C LEU A 227 17.03 16.10 37.67
N THR A 228 16.46 15.51 38.72
CA THR A 228 16.49 14.07 39.02
C THR A 228 15.58 13.29 38.05
N PRO A 229 15.96 12.06 37.63
CA PRO A 229 15.12 11.25 36.75
C PRO A 229 14.04 10.48 37.55
N PRO A 230 12.89 10.16 36.93
CA PRO A 230 11.80 9.45 37.60
C PRO A 230 12.08 7.93 37.72
N ARG A 231 11.73 7.37 38.88
CA ARG A 231 11.69 5.92 39.14
C ARG A 231 10.45 5.33 38.47
N TRP A 232 10.65 4.30 37.65
CA TRP A 232 9.56 3.47 37.13
C TRP A 232 9.21 2.38 38.14
N SER A 233 7.98 2.40 38.65
CA SER A 233 7.36 1.30 39.38
C SER A 233 6.37 0.59 38.46
N ALA A 234 6.61 -0.69 38.21
CA ALA A 234 5.67 -1.58 37.54
C ALA A 234 4.56 -2.03 38.50
N PRO A 235 3.33 -2.19 38.01
CA PRO A 235 2.44 -3.27 38.43
C PRO A 235 2.38 -4.39 37.38
#